data_AF-A0A382V6B4-F1
#
_entry.id   AF-A0A382V6B4-F1
#
_cell.length_a   1.000
_cell.length_b   1.000
_cell.length_c   1.000
_cell.angle_alpha   90.00
_cell.angle_beta   90.00
_cell.angle_gamma   90.00
#
_symmetry.space_group_name_H-M   'P 1'
#
loop_
_entity.id
_entity.type
_entity.pdbx_description
1 polymer ?
#
loop_
_entity_poly.entity_id
_entity_poly.type
_entity_poly.pdbx_seq_one_letter_code
_entity_poly.pdbx_strand_id
1 'polypeptide(L)'
;VTLDKNEKQFSPTTMYHDYAINEHLFHWQSQNSARPDKGRGLEYIQHQKMGKRLFLFVREQTKDEFGRTMGFVNYGEVEYVSHTGSQPMSITWQLKEPMTHFMWQQAAKLAVG
;
A
#
# COMPACT_ATOMS: atom_id res chain seq x y z
N VAL A 1 -5.49 -2.67 -1.06
CA VAL A 1 -5.34 -2.00 0.25
C VAL A 1 -6.32 -0.83 0.36
N THR A 2 -6.75 -0.47 1.59
CA THR A 2 -7.76 0.59 1.85
C THR A 2 -7.15 1.61 2.80
N LEU A 3 -7.31 2.89 2.47
CA LEU A 3 -6.72 4.00 3.22
C LEU A 3 -7.82 4.67 4.06
N ASP A 4 -8.29 4.01 5.13
CA ASP A 4 -9.43 4.52 5.90
C ASP A 4 -8.99 5.59 6.93
N LYS A 5 -9.56 6.80 6.82
CA LYS A 5 -9.36 7.94 7.72
C LYS A 5 -10.40 7.91 8.85
N ASN A 6 -9.95 7.92 10.10
CA ASN A 6 -10.79 8.27 11.25
C ASN A 6 -10.34 9.65 11.74
N GLU A 7 -11.03 10.71 11.29
CA GLU A 7 -10.66 12.13 11.45
C GLU A 7 -10.63 12.69 12.89
N LYS A 8 -10.90 11.90 13.93
CA LYS A 8 -11.16 12.46 15.27
C LYS A 8 -10.04 12.35 16.29
N GLN A 9 -8.90 11.77 15.97
CA GLN A 9 -7.87 11.55 16.97
C GLN A 9 -6.47 11.35 16.35
N PHE A 10 -5.56 12.30 16.64
CA PHE A 10 -4.09 12.16 16.70
C PHE A 10 -3.19 12.71 15.55
N SER A 11 -1.99 13.09 16.01
CA SER A 11 -0.88 13.82 15.38
C SER A 11 -0.52 13.42 13.92
N PRO A 12 -0.11 14.38 13.05
CA PRO A 12 0.23 14.18 11.63
C PRO A 12 1.37 13.19 11.33
N THR A 13 2.05 12.65 12.35
CA THR A 13 3.09 11.62 12.20
C THR A 13 2.56 10.18 12.28
N THR A 14 1.27 9.99 12.61
CA THR A 14 0.70 8.66 12.94
C THR A 14 -0.26 8.15 11.85
N MET A 15 -0.44 8.88 10.74
CA MET A 15 -1.46 8.60 9.72
C MET A 15 -1.02 7.70 8.55
N TYR A 16 0.20 7.17 8.55
CA TYR A 16 0.73 6.42 7.41
C TYR A 16 0.51 4.92 7.58
N HIS A 17 -0.48 4.34 6.88
CA HIS A 17 -0.52 2.89 6.69
C HIS A 17 -0.04 2.50 5.28
N ASP A 18 -0.57 3.13 4.22
CA ASP A 18 -0.06 2.90 2.86
C ASP A 18 -0.08 4.20 2.05
N TYR A 19 1.01 4.50 1.35
CA TYR A 19 1.17 5.77 0.63
C TYR A 19 2.22 5.63 -0.48
N ALA A 20 2.12 6.48 -1.50
CA ALA A 20 3.15 6.58 -2.51
C ALA A 20 4.32 7.44 -1.99
N ILE A 21 5.53 6.87 -1.97
CA ILE A 21 6.78 7.56 -1.61
C ILE A 21 7.24 8.43 -2.79
N ASN A 22 7.20 7.87 -4.00
CA ASN A 22 7.46 8.55 -5.26
C ASN A 22 6.77 7.78 -6.40
N GLU A 23 6.92 8.21 -7.65
CA GLU A 23 6.27 7.61 -8.83
C GLU A 23 6.51 6.10 -9.02
N HIS A 24 7.57 5.55 -8.42
CA HIS A 24 7.91 4.13 -8.48
C HIS A 24 7.84 3.41 -7.12
N LEU A 25 7.83 4.13 -5.99
CA LEU A 25 7.93 3.54 -4.67
C LEU A 25 6.63 3.73 -3.90
N PHE A 26 6.15 2.64 -3.31
CA PHE A 26 4.93 2.62 -2.52
C PHE A 26 5.17 1.94 -1.19
N HIS A 27 4.82 2.62 -0.12
CA HIS A 27 4.81 2.07 1.23
C HIS A 27 3.50 1.34 1.47
N TRP A 28 3.57 0.12 2.00
CA TRP A 28 2.42 -0.69 2.37
C TRP A 28 2.64 -1.37 3.71
N GLN A 29 1.64 -1.32 4.58
CA GLN A 29 1.65 -2.04 5.84
C GLN A 29 0.81 -3.31 5.77
N SER A 30 1.40 -4.42 6.20
CA SER A 30 0.71 -5.71 6.24
C SER A 30 -0.33 -5.79 7.35
N GLN A 31 -1.24 -6.76 7.25
CA GLN A 31 -2.03 -7.17 8.40
C GLN A 31 -1.12 -7.76 9.50
N ASN A 32 -1.54 -7.67 10.77
CA ASN A 32 -0.75 -8.09 11.95
C ASN A 32 -0.31 -9.56 11.94
N SER A 33 -0.95 -10.41 11.14
CA SER A 33 -0.63 -11.84 11.03
C SER A 33 0.56 -12.13 10.11
N ALA A 34 0.90 -11.22 9.18
CA ALA A 34 2.03 -11.41 8.28
C ALA A 34 3.34 -11.15 9.01
N ARG A 35 4.33 -12.04 8.82
CA ARG A 35 5.64 -11.97 9.45
C ARG A 35 6.75 -12.25 8.44
N PRO A 36 7.93 -11.64 8.60
CA PRO A 36 9.02 -11.80 7.64
C PRO A 36 9.63 -13.22 7.65
N ASP A 37 9.47 -13.95 8.74
CA ASP A 37 10.08 -15.27 8.97
C ASP A 37 9.18 -16.44 8.55
N LYS A 38 7.87 -16.24 8.38
CA LYS A 38 6.94 -17.32 7.99
C LYS A 38 5.64 -16.86 7.33
N GLY A 39 5.02 -17.78 6.60
CA GLY A 39 3.71 -17.57 5.98
C GLY A 39 3.72 -16.45 4.94
N ARG A 40 2.63 -15.66 4.88
CA ARG A 40 2.44 -14.61 3.87
C ARG A 40 3.55 -13.56 3.84
N GLY A 41 4.09 -13.17 5.00
CA GLY A 41 5.13 -12.14 5.04
C GLY A 41 6.46 -12.62 4.44
N LEU A 42 6.83 -13.88 4.68
CA LEU A 42 7.96 -14.52 4.01
C LEU A 42 7.73 -14.65 2.50
N GLU A 43 6.51 -14.99 2.08
CA GLU A 43 6.15 -15.04 0.65
C GLU A 43 6.30 -13.69 -0.04
N TYR A 44 5.95 -12.57 0.61
CA TYR A 44 6.17 -11.23 0.07
C TYR A 44 7.66 -10.96 -0.20
N ILE A 45 8.52 -11.29 0.77
CA ILE A 45 9.96 -11.09 0.66
C ILE A 45 10.55 -11.99 -0.45
N GLN A 46 10.09 -13.24 -0.55
CA GLN A 46 10.65 -14.23 -1.46
C GLN A 46 9.90 -14.36 -2.79
N HIS A 47 8.91 -13.52 -3.07
CA HIS A 47 8.01 -13.67 -4.24
C HIS A 47 8.77 -13.85 -5.57
N GLN A 48 9.84 -13.08 -5.80
CA GLN A 48 10.71 -13.22 -6.99
C GLN A 48 11.37 -14.60 -7.07
N LYS A 49 11.93 -15.10 -5.96
CA LYS A 49 12.56 -16.44 -5.92
C LYS A 49 11.55 -17.55 -6.17
N MET A 50 10.29 -17.33 -5.79
CA MET A 50 9.18 -18.26 -5.99
C MET A 50 8.50 -18.12 -7.37
N GLY A 51 8.91 -17.15 -8.20
CA GLY A 51 8.23 -16.82 -9.45
C GLY A 51 6.81 -16.26 -9.26
N LYS A 52 6.48 -15.78 -8.05
CA LYS A 52 5.18 -15.17 -7.74
C LYS A 52 5.19 -13.70 -8.15
N ARG A 53 4.23 -13.32 -8.99
CA ARG A 53 3.99 -11.93 -9.40
C ARG A 53 3.00 -11.29 -8.44
N LEU A 54 3.30 -10.09 -7.96
CA LEU A 54 2.45 -9.34 -7.04
C LEU A 54 1.92 -8.10 -7.75
N PHE A 55 0.65 -7.76 -7.50
CA PHE A 55 -0.02 -6.62 -8.10
C PHE A 55 -0.61 -5.74 -7.00
N LEU A 56 -0.43 -4.43 -7.13
CA LEU A 56 -0.90 -3.46 -6.16
C LEU A 56 -2.27 -2.92 -6.58
N PHE A 57 -3.26 -3.06 -5.70
CA PHE A 57 -4.61 -2.52 -5.87
C PHE A 57 -4.90 -1.53 -4.75
N VAL A 58 -5.16 -0.27 -5.09
CA VAL A 58 -5.37 0.82 -4.13
C VAL A 58 -6.78 1.38 -4.31
N ARG A 59 -7.46 1.70 -3.20
CA ARG A 59 -8.70 2.49 -3.22
C ARG A 59 -8.60 3.61 -2.20
N GLU A 60 -9.16 4.77 -2.54
CA GLU A 60 -9.14 5.97 -1.70
C GLU A 60 -9.96 5.76 -0.43
N GLN A 61 -11.21 5.29 -0.59
CA GLN A 61 -12.14 5.08 0.51
C GLN A 61 -12.96 3.82 0.24
N THR A 62 -13.55 3.24 1.29
CA THR A 62 -14.47 2.10 1.10
C THR A 62 -15.78 2.54 0.45
N LYS A 63 -16.24 3.78 0.72
CA LYS A 63 -17.49 4.34 0.21
C LYS A 63 -17.28 5.75 -0.33
N ASP A 64 -18.05 6.14 -1.34
CA ASP A 64 -18.13 7.52 -1.83
C ASP A 64 -19.10 8.37 -0.96
N GLU A 65 -19.21 9.67 -1.29
CA GLU A 65 -20.12 10.62 -0.62
C GLU A 65 -21.61 10.21 -0.69
N PHE A 66 -21.96 9.31 -1.59
CA PHE A 66 -23.32 8.77 -1.78
C PHE A 66 -23.48 7.37 -1.17
N GLY A 67 -22.49 6.89 -0.42
CA GLY A 67 -22.52 5.60 0.26
C GLY A 67 -22.27 4.38 -0.64
N ARG A 68 -21.84 4.57 -1.89
CA ARG A 68 -21.54 3.50 -2.85
C ARG A 68 -20.12 2.98 -2.67
N THR A 69 -19.92 1.68 -2.83
CA THR A 69 -18.59 1.08 -2.71
C THR A 69 -17.69 1.54 -3.86
N MET A 70 -16.54 2.16 -3.53
CA MET A 70 -15.55 2.53 -4.53
C MET A 70 -14.75 1.31 -5.00
N GLY A 71 -14.46 1.28 -6.31
CA GLY A 71 -13.62 0.25 -6.92
C GLY A 71 -12.14 0.40 -6.56
N PHE A 72 -11.38 -0.67 -6.74
CA PHE A 72 -9.92 -0.62 -6.66
C PHE A 72 -9.31 -0.15 -7.98
N VAL A 73 -8.28 0.69 -7.88
CA VAL A 73 -7.41 1.06 -8.99
C VAL A 73 -6.21 0.11 -8.98
N ASN A 74 -5.92 -0.50 -10.14
CA ASN A 74 -4.74 -1.34 -10.32
C ASN A 74 -3.52 -0.44 -10.59
N TYR A 75 -2.49 -0.55 -9.76
CA TYR A 75 -1.24 0.18 -9.89
C TYR A 75 -0.18 -0.61 -10.65
N GLY A 76 -0.49 -1.84 -11.05
CA GLY A 76 0.41 -2.69 -11.81
C GLY A 76 1.22 -3.64 -10.92
N GLU A 77 2.19 -4.28 -11.56
CA GLU A 77 3.07 -5.26 -10.91
C GLU A 77 4.10 -4.56 -10.02
N VAL A 78 4.35 -5.14 -8.85
CA VAL A 78 5.28 -4.62 -7.85
C VAL A 78 6.33 -5.64 -7.45
N GLU A 79 7.49 -5.12 -7.07
CA GLU A 79 8.63 -5.87 -6.59
C GLU A 79 9.02 -5.43 -5.17
N TYR A 80 9.37 -6.41 -4.34
CA TYR A 80 9.82 -6.16 -2.97
C TYR A 80 11.18 -5.45 -2.96
N VAL A 81 11.26 -4.33 -2.23
CA VAL A 81 12.52 -3.58 -2.01
C VAL A 81 13.05 -3.85 -0.61
N SER A 82 12.25 -3.54 0.41
CA SER A 82 12.66 -3.62 1.82
C SER A 82 11.45 -3.73 2.73
N HIS A 83 11.66 -4.15 3.98
CA HIS A 83 10.66 -4.03 5.03
C HIS A 83 11.29 -3.58 6.35
N THR A 84 10.44 -3.07 7.23
CA THR A 84 10.72 -2.85 8.65
C THR A 84 9.57 -3.40 9.48
N GLY A 85 9.80 -3.65 10.77
CA GLY A 85 8.79 -4.27 11.64
C GLY A 85 8.55 -5.75 11.32
N SER A 86 7.62 -6.35 12.05
CA SER A 86 7.32 -7.79 11.92
C SER A 86 5.83 -8.13 12.02
N GLN A 87 5.07 -7.47 12.89
CA GLN A 87 3.63 -7.69 13.10
C GLN A 87 2.98 -6.37 13.53
N PRO A 88 2.70 -5.45 12.61
CA PRO A 88 2.72 -5.62 11.16
C PRO A 88 4.10 -5.37 10.52
N MET A 89 4.27 -5.83 9.29
CA MET A 89 5.42 -5.50 8.43
C MET A 89 5.11 -4.23 7.65
N SER A 90 6.04 -3.29 7.62
CA SER A 90 5.99 -2.11 6.76
C SER A 90 6.90 -2.35 5.56
N ILE A 91 6.32 -2.66 4.40
CA ILE A 91 7.01 -3.05 3.17
C ILE A 91 7.08 -1.87 2.20
N THR A 92 8.24 -1.68 1.59
CA THR A 92 8.42 -0.80 0.44
C THR A 92 8.38 -1.65 -0.83
N TRP A 93 7.42 -1.33 -1.69
CA TRP A 93 7.21 -1.91 -2.99
C TRP A 93 7.71 -0.98 -4.09
N GLN A 94 8.37 -1.54 -5.09
CA GLN A 94 8.73 -0.85 -6.32
C GLN A 94 7.77 -1.24 -7.43
N LEU A 95 7.09 -0.28 -8.04
CA LEU A 95 6.26 -0.50 -9.21
C LEU A 95 7.14 -0.67 -10.45
N LYS A 96 6.82 -1.68 -11.27
CA LYS A 96 7.49 -1.89 -12.56
C LYS A 96 7.23 -0.77 -13.55
N GLU A 97 6.03 -0.19 -13.50
CA GLU A 97 5.64 0.96 -14.29
C GLU A 97 5.40 2.15 -13.37
N PRO A 98 5.84 3.38 -13.74
CA PRO A 98 5.59 4.55 -12.92
C PRO A 98 4.09 4.80 -12.82
N MET A 99 3.66 5.31 -11.66
CA MET A 99 2.30 5.81 -11.51
C MET A 99 2.03 6.90 -12.55
N THR A 100 0.93 6.78 -13.28
CA THR A 100 0.47 7.87 -14.14
C THR A 100 0.13 9.11 -13.31
N HIS A 101 0.17 10.29 -13.94
CA HIS A 101 -0.10 11.56 -13.23
C HIS A 101 -1.43 11.54 -12.46
N PHE A 102 -2.48 10.92 -13.01
CA PHE A 102 -3.77 10.79 -12.34
C PHE A 102 -3.73 9.84 -11.12
N MET A 103 -2.93 8.77 -11.18
CA MET A 103 -2.72 7.87 -10.04
C MET A 103 -1.92 8.55 -8.95
N TRP A 104 -0.89 9.33 -9.33
CA TRP A 104 -0.13 10.15 -8.39
C TRP A 104 -1.02 11.18 -7.70
N GLN A 105 -1.91 11.87 -8.44
CA GLN A 105 -2.86 12.80 -7.82
C GLN A 105 -3.79 12.13 -6.81
N GLN A 106 -4.26 10.91 -7.10
CA GLN A 106 -5.03 10.14 -6.12
C GLN A 106 -4.17 9.79 -4.90
N ALA A 107 -2.98 9.21 -5.11
CA ALA A 107 -2.05 8.86 -4.04
C ALA A 107 -1.53 10.07 -3.22
N ALA A 108 -1.43 11.25 -3.82
CA ALA A 108 -0.96 12.48 -3.18
C ALA A 108 -2.08 13.22 -2.45
N LYS A 109 -3.33 13.19 -2.96
CA LYS A 109 -4.51 13.63 -2.20
C LYS A 109 -4.63 12.88 -0.86
N LEU A 110 -4.09 11.66 -0.81
CA LEU A 110 -4.03 10.83 0.39
C LEU A 110 -2.90 11.25 1.36
N ALA A 111 -1.88 12.00 0.91
CA ALA A 111 -0.73 12.40 1.73
C ALA A 111 -0.82 13.82 2.31
N VAL A 112 -1.70 14.69 1.77
CA VAL A 112 -1.75 16.13 2.07
C VAL A 112 -3.11 16.57 2.67
N GLY A 113 -3.93 15.63 3.15
CA GLY A 113 -5.24 15.95 3.75
C GLY A 113 -5.44 15.32 5.11
#